data_AF-A0A0L6U4U1-F1
#
_entry.id   AF-A0A0L6U4U1-F1
#
_cell.length_a   1.000
_cell.length_b   1.000
_cell.length_c   1.000
_cell.angle_alpha   90.00
_cell.angle_beta   90.00
_cell.angle_gamma   90.00
#
_symmetry.space_group_name_H-M   'P 1'
#
loop_
_entity.id
_entity.type
_entity.pdbx_description
1 polymer ?
#
loop_
_entity_poly.entity_id
_entity_poly.type
_entity_poly.pdbx_seq_one_letter_code
_entity_poly.pdbx_strand_id
1 'polypeptide(L)'
;MFLFEWLNNQLLKMEWLNNLVNLFVVNVLGLNTQERLGGSIQFFIYDVIKIFILLSVLIFIISYIQSFFPPEKTRKILGGFNGISG
;
A
#
# COMPACT_ATOMS: atom_id res chain seq x y z
N MET A 1 -0.42 16.12 -17.22
CA MET A 1 -1.60 15.86 -16.35
C MET A 1 -2.05 14.40 -16.42
N PHE A 2 -2.22 13.84 -17.64
CA PHE A 2 -2.60 12.43 -17.87
C PHE A 2 -1.79 11.36 -17.10
N LEU A 3 -0.46 11.48 -17.06
CA LEU A 3 0.40 10.52 -16.35
C LEU A 3 0.13 10.46 -14.84
N PHE A 4 -0.14 11.60 -14.20
CA PHE A 4 -0.39 11.65 -12.76
C PHE A 4 -1.78 11.07 -12.41
N GLU A 5 -2.79 11.35 -13.23
CA GLU A 5 -4.10 10.72 -13.10
C GLU A 5 -4.05 9.21 -13.29
N TRP A 6 -3.36 8.75 -14.33
CA TRP A 6 -3.17 7.33 -14.58
C TRP A 6 -2.45 6.66 -13.40
N LEU A 7 -1.38 7.27 -12.90
CA LEU A 7 -0.66 6.77 -11.73
C LEU A 7 -1.58 6.69 -10.52
N ASN A 8 -2.32 7.75 -10.20
CA ASN A 8 -3.26 7.78 -9.09
C ASN A 8 -4.34 6.70 -9.21
N ASN A 9 -4.89 6.49 -10.40
CA ASN A 9 -5.92 5.48 -10.64
C ASN A 9 -5.37 4.05 -10.48
N GLN A 10 -4.13 3.80 -10.90
CA GLN A 10 -3.51 2.47 -10.77
C GLN A 10 -2.94 2.20 -9.37
N LEU A 11 -2.29 3.18 -8.73
CA LEU A 11 -1.62 3.00 -7.44
C LEU A 11 -2.54 3.24 -6.24
N LEU A 12 -3.25 4.37 -6.19
CA LEU A 12 -4.08 4.74 -5.03
C LEU A 12 -5.49 4.18 -5.14
N LYS A 13 -6.14 4.34 -6.30
CA LYS A 13 -7.46 3.76 -6.50
C LYS A 13 -7.39 2.25 -6.72
N MET A 14 -6.28 1.72 -7.22
CA MET A 14 -6.11 0.29 -7.52
C MET A 14 -7.28 -0.24 -8.36
N GLU A 15 -7.61 0.44 -9.46
CA GLU A 15 -8.71 0.03 -10.35
C GLU A 15 -8.54 -1.41 -10.87
N TRP A 16 -7.29 -1.83 -11.09
CA TRP A 16 -6.95 -3.21 -11.44
C TRP A 16 -7.42 -4.21 -10.38
N LEU A 17 -7.31 -3.87 -9.09
CA LEU A 17 -7.76 -4.72 -7.99
C LEU A 17 -9.28 -4.82 -7.96
N ASN A 18 -9.98 -3.70 -8.20
CA ASN A 18 -11.44 -3.70 -8.28
C ASN A 18 -11.93 -4.66 -9.38
N ASN A 19 -11.32 -4.58 -10.57
CA ASN A 19 -11.67 -5.46 -11.69
C ASN A 19 -11.41 -6.93 -11.36
N LEU A 20 -10.29 -7.24 -10.68
CA LEU A 20 -9.95 -8.60 -10.27
C LEU A 20 -10.95 -9.14 -9.23
N VAL A 21 -11.30 -8.33 -8.22
CA VAL A 21 -12.29 -8.71 -7.21
C VAL A 21 -13.67 -8.87 -7.85
N ASN A 22 -14.08 -8.02 -8.78
CA ASN A 22 -15.33 -8.16 -9.52
C ASN A 22 -15.35 -9.50 -10.30
N LEU A 23 -14.29 -9.81 -11.04
CA LEU A 23 -14.15 -11.10 -11.74
C LEU A 23 -14.19 -12.28 -10.76
N PHE A 24 -13.56 -12.16 -9.60
CA PHE A 24 -13.58 -13.20 -8.58
C PHE A 24 -14.99 -13.42 -8.02
N VAL A 25 -15.69 -12.34 -7.65
CA VAL A 25 -17.06 -12.42 -7.12
C VAL A 25 -18.03 -12.98 -8.17
N VAL A 26 -17.95 -12.51 -9.41
CA VAL A 26 -18.84 -12.99 -10.49
C VAL A 26 -18.55 -14.45 -10.84
N ASN A 27 -17.28 -14.85 -11.01
CA ASN A 27 -16.94 -16.20 -11.47
C ASN A 27 -16.93 -17.26 -10.35
N VAL A 28 -16.56 -16.90 -9.12
CA VAL A 28 -16.43 -17.86 -8.01
C VAL A 28 -17.71 -17.92 -7.16
N LEU A 29 -18.32 -16.77 -6.86
CA LEU A 29 -19.54 -16.73 -6.06
C LEU A 29 -20.81 -16.81 -6.92
N GLY A 30 -20.71 -16.57 -8.24
CA GLY A 30 -21.88 -16.55 -9.14
C GLY A 30 -22.88 -15.43 -8.81
N LEU A 31 -22.47 -14.46 -7.98
CA LEU A 31 -23.32 -13.38 -7.51
C LEU A 31 -23.23 -12.19 -8.47
N ASN A 32 -24.39 -11.67 -8.86
CA ASN A 32 -24.45 -10.49 -9.70
C ASN A 32 -24.05 -9.25 -8.88
N THR A 33 -22.99 -8.56 -9.27
CA THR A 33 -22.50 -7.34 -8.62
C THR A 33 -23.44 -6.14 -8.78
N GLN A 34 -24.47 -6.27 -9.63
CA GLN A 34 -25.59 -5.33 -9.73
C GLN A 34 -26.55 -5.42 -8.52
N GLU A 35 -26.59 -6.57 -7.83
CA GLU A 35 -27.41 -6.73 -6.64
C GLU A 35 -26.71 -6.16 -5.41
N ARG A 36 -27.50 -5.60 -4.48
CA ARG A 36 -26.98 -4.97 -3.26
C ARG A 36 -26.06 -5.92 -2.45
N LEU A 37 -26.37 -7.22 -2.43
CA LEU A 37 -25.55 -8.22 -1.74
C LEU A 37 -24.21 -8.46 -2.44
N GLY A 38 -24.21 -8.62 -3.78
CA GLY A 38 -23.00 -8.80 -4.56
C GLY A 38 -22.07 -7.59 -4.49
N GLY A 39 -22.62 -6.38 -4.58
CA GLY A 39 -21.88 -5.13 -4.45
C GLY A 39 -21.24 -4.95 -3.07
N SER A 40 -21.93 -5.29 -1.98
CA SER A 40 -21.36 -5.22 -0.62
C SER A 40 -20.21 -6.22 -0.41
N ILE A 41 -20.32 -7.44 -0.92
CA ILE A 41 -19.25 -8.45 -0.81
C ILE A 41 -18.03 -8.02 -1.62
N GLN A 42 -18.24 -7.55 -2.86
CA GLN A 42 -17.17 -7.00 -3.70
C GLN A 42 -16.47 -5.84 -3.01
N PHE A 43 -17.23 -4.88 -2.46
CA PHE A 43 -16.68 -3.72 -1.77
C PHE A 43 -15.87 -4.14 -0.54
N PHE A 44 -16.39 -5.07 0.26
CA PHE A 44 -15.70 -5.56 1.45
C PHE A 44 -14.37 -6.25 1.11
N ILE A 45 -14.37 -7.18 0.15
CA ILE A 45 -13.16 -7.89 -0.27
C ILE A 45 -12.13 -6.90 -0.84
N TYR A 46 -12.60 -5.99 -1.68
CA TYR A 46 -11.76 -4.95 -2.27
C TYR A 46 -11.12 -4.06 -1.20
N ASP A 47 -11.89 -3.57 -0.22
CA ASP A 47 -11.38 -2.70 0.84
C ASP A 47 -10.41 -3.42 1.77
N VAL A 48 -10.71 -4.67 2.14
CA VAL A 48 -9.81 -5.49 2.98
C VAL A 48 -8.47 -5.69 2.29
N ILE A 49 -8.46 -6.11 1.01
CA ILE A 49 -7.21 -6.34 0.27
C ILE A 49 -6.48 -5.01 0.02
N LYS A 50 -7.21 -3.94 -0.34
CA LYS A 50 -6.61 -2.63 -0.59
C LYS A 50 -5.90 -2.09 0.65
N ILE A 51 -6.56 -2.05 1.80
CA ILE A 51 -5.97 -1.54 3.05
C ILE A 51 -4.76 -2.41 3.44
N PHE A 52 -4.87 -3.73 3.29
CA PHE A 52 -3.76 -4.63 3.59
C PHE A 52 -2.52 -4.34 2.74
N ILE A 53 -2.68 -4.14 1.43
CA ILE A 53 -1.57 -3.78 0.52
C ILE A 53 -1.00 -2.41 0.92
N LEU A 54 -1.84 -1.40 1.13
CA LEU A 54 -1.40 -0.05 1.49
C LEU A 54 -0.60 -0.06 2.80
N LEU A 55 -1.10 -0.74 3.83
CA LEU A 55 -0.42 -0.87 5.11
C LEU A 55 0.88 -1.66 4.99
N SER A 56 0.89 -2.75 4.22
CA SER A 56 2.10 -3.55 3.99
C SER A 56 3.18 -2.72 3.32
N VAL A 57 2.84 -1.96 2.28
CA VAL A 57 3.78 -1.05 1.59
C VAL A 57 4.25 0.04 2.54
N LEU A 58 3.35 0.65 3.32
CA LEU A 58 3.70 1.70 4.29
C LEU A 58 4.68 1.18 5.35
N ILE A 59 4.36 0.05 5.97
CA ILE A 59 5.21 -0.59 6.97
C ILE A 59 6.55 -0.99 6.36
N PHE A 60 6.55 -1.54 5.14
CA PHE A 60 7.78 -1.90 4.43
C PHE A 60 8.65 -0.68 4.15
N ILE A 61 8.07 0.45 3.71
CA ILE A 61 8.80 1.70 3.50
C ILE A 61 9.43 2.19 4.81
N ILE A 62 8.66 2.21 5.91
CA ILE A 62 9.16 2.64 7.22
C ILE A 62 10.29 1.70 7.68
N SER A 63 10.09 0.39 7.57
CA SER A 63 11.08 -0.64 7.91
C SER A 63 12.35 -0.51 7.06
N TYR A 64 12.20 -0.25 5.76
CA TYR A 64 13.30 0.00 4.85
C TYR A 64 14.07 1.25 5.26
N ILE A 65 13.41 2.39 5.47
CA ILE A 65 14.07 3.63 5.90
C ILE A 65 14.87 3.42 7.19
N GLN A 66 14.28 2.74 8.18
CA GLN A 66 14.98 2.42 9.43
C GLN A 66 16.18 1.49 9.21
N SER A 67 16.09 0.54 8.28
CA SER A 67 17.20 -0.35 7.92
C SER A 67 18.37 0.37 7.24
N PHE A 68 18.12 1.48 6.52
CA PHE A 68 19.19 2.28 5.88
C PHE A 68 19.84 3.29 6.83
N PHE A 69 19.12 3.74 7.86
CA PHE A 69 19.65 4.57 8.96
C PHE A 69 19.72 3.78 10.27
N PRO A 70 20.49 2.68 10.35
CA PRO A 70 20.66 2.00 11.62
C PRO A 70 21.37 2.97 12.58
N PRO A 71 20.89 3.11 13.84
CA PRO A 71 21.43 4.06 14.81
C PRO A 71 22.93 3.87 15.05
N GLU A 72 23.47 2.68 14.78
CA GLU A 72 24.90 2.37 14.82
C GLU A 72 25.71 3.07 13.73
N LYS A 73 25.24 3.15 12.48
CA LYS A 73 25.91 3.91 11.41
C LYS A 73 25.82 5.41 11.69
N THR A 74 24.67 5.86 12.19
CA THR A 74 24.48 7.25 12.63
C THR A 74 25.45 7.61 13.77
N ARG A 75 25.64 6.73 14.77
CA ARG A 75 26.67 6.91 15.82
C ARG A 75 28.11 6.85 15.30
N LYS A 76 28.41 6.03 14.30
CA LYS A 76 29.76 5.95 13.71
C LYS A 76 30.13 7.21 12.93
N ILE A 77 29.15 7.80 12.25
CA ILE A 77 29.30 9.08 11.54
C ILE A 77 29.39 10.24 12.54
N LEU A 78 28.53 10.26 13.57
CA LEU A 78 28.56 11.29 14.62
C LEU A 78 29.76 11.17 15.56
N GLY A 79 30.25 9.96 15.81
CA GLY A 79 31.45 9.71 16.64
C GLY A 79 32.77 10.08 15.97
N GLY A 80 32.75 10.41 14.67
CA GLY A 80 33.88 11.02 13.96
C GLY A 80 33.93 12.54 14.10
N PHE A 81 32.86 13.18 14.58
CA PHE A 81 32.89 14.57 14.98
C PHE A 81 33.33 14.61 16.44
N ASN A 82 34.62 14.83 16.67
CA ASN A 82 35.10 15.31 17.97
C ASN A 82 34.27 16.55 18.30
N GLY A 83 33.45 16.46 19.33
CA GLY A 83 32.70 17.59 19.83
C GLY A 83 33.64 18.78 20.01
N ILE A 84 33.16 19.96 19.67
CA ILE A 84 33.74 21.21 20.15
C ILE A 84 33.75 21.08 21.67
N SER A 85 34.93 20.76 22.22
CA SER A 85 35.20 20.81 23.65
C SER A 85 35.23 22.30 23.99
N GLY A 86 34.06 22.82 24.31
CA GLY A 86 33.86 24.09 25.01
C GLY A 86 33.71 23.80 26.50
#